data_AF-A0A662PY70-F1
#
_entry.id   AF-A0A662PY70-F1
#
_cell.length_a   1.000
_cell.length_b   1.000
_cell.length_c   1.000
_cell.angle_alpha   90.00
_cell.angle_beta   90.00
_cell.angle_gamma   90.00
#
_symmetry.space_group_name_H-M   'P 1'
#
loop_
_entity.id
_entity.type
_entity.pdbx_description
1 polymer ?
#
loop_
_entity_poly.entity_id
_entity_poly.type
_entity_poly.pdbx_seq_one_letter_code
_entity_poly.pdbx_strand_id
1 'polypeptide(L)'
;MGSKGYRCRVCGRTFKTSYALKQHLKSSHPRYYYGTRIGIPCMIIAVVVFASLFAIYLTSHQPTQIITKITTSIQTTSQIALTTTQTIQKTEKTCIVYFTYIGCPNCAVTDPVVLSKWPMKYGRFVVIEYGWRAGELSHPNFRSALTYAKVYHSHAAVPQIILSTAKRWVGRDKVLEAEKPLSTLKANPCPLISDSKPISKPFEKVKLKELPGLPKIWANGRILISLGNGSWIFGWNGSRVMVGDVGDKIMDEKHLKQLLFVDDVRGWLRGYRFEVLEGVKVPFSGSAFPPSSGYVPAAYFENAVKIPVEASDPPPNDSENSPINLLLLTISIAGMDSLNPCAFYILTFLLSILLYAGSRK
;
A
#
# COMPACT_ATOMS: atom_id res chain seq x y z
N MET A 1 43.75 10.42 -15.45
CA MET A 1 42.68 11.45 -15.58
C MET A 1 41.68 11.26 -14.45
N GLY A 2 41.71 12.12 -13.42
CA GLY A 2 40.88 11.97 -12.21
C GLY A 2 39.41 12.35 -12.44
N SER A 3 38.49 11.45 -12.10
CA SER A 3 37.06 11.71 -12.18
C SER A 3 36.65 12.79 -11.18
N LYS A 4 36.12 13.91 -11.66
CA LYS A 4 35.59 14.98 -10.79
C LYS A 4 34.39 14.43 -9.99
N GLY A 5 34.58 14.24 -8.69
CA GLY A 5 33.51 13.84 -7.77
C GLY A 5 32.45 14.93 -7.58
N TYR A 6 31.25 14.54 -7.17
CA TYR A 6 30.13 15.45 -6.93
C TYR A 6 30.20 16.01 -5.51
N ARG A 7 30.45 17.32 -5.36
CA ARG A 7 30.62 17.98 -4.06
C ARG A 7 29.31 18.59 -3.54
N CYS A 8 29.00 18.37 -2.27
CA CYS A 8 27.91 19.05 -1.57
C CYS A 8 28.29 20.52 -1.30
N ARG A 9 27.45 21.46 -1.75
CA ARG A 9 27.68 22.90 -1.52
C ARG A 9 27.37 23.37 -0.10
N VAL A 10 26.66 22.55 0.69
CA VAL A 10 26.25 22.91 2.07
C VAL A 10 27.30 22.44 3.09
N CYS A 11 27.82 21.22 2.96
CA CYS A 11 28.78 20.65 3.92
C CYS A 11 30.13 20.26 3.31
N GLY A 12 30.35 20.48 2.02
CA GLY A 12 31.65 20.27 1.36
C GLY A 12 32.02 18.82 1.04
N ARG A 13 31.25 17.81 1.46
CA ARG A 13 31.54 16.37 1.21
C ARG A 13 31.48 16.00 -0.28
N THR A 14 32.37 15.12 -0.73
CA THR A 14 32.45 14.64 -2.12
C THR A 14 31.89 13.23 -2.27
N PHE A 15 31.08 13.02 -3.29
CA PHE A 15 30.40 11.77 -3.59
C PHE A 15 30.81 11.24 -4.97
N LYS A 16 30.88 9.91 -5.10
CA LYS A 16 31.26 9.25 -6.36
C LYS A 16 30.20 9.38 -7.45
N THR A 17 28.93 9.61 -7.09
CA THR A 17 27.82 9.73 -8.04
C THR A 17 26.89 10.89 -7.67
N SER A 18 26.21 11.45 -8.68
CA SER A 18 25.20 12.49 -8.50
C SER A 18 24.02 12.03 -7.64
N TYR A 19 23.67 10.74 -7.70
CA TYR A 19 22.62 10.13 -6.88
C TYR A 19 23.00 10.10 -5.39
N ALA A 20 24.22 9.71 -5.06
CA ALA A 20 24.70 9.73 -3.68
C ALA A 20 24.70 11.14 -3.08
N LEU A 21 25.11 12.15 -3.88
CA LEU A 21 24.99 13.55 -3.49
C LEU A 21 23.52 13.96 -3.29
N LYS A 22 22.61 13.56 -4.19
CA LYS A 22 21.17 13.88 -4.08
C LYS A 22 20.55 13.26 -2.83
N GLN A 23 20.88 12.02 -2.51
CA GLN A 23 20.40 11.34 -1.31
C GLN A 23 20.95 11.98 -0.04
N HIS A 24 22.24 12.32 -0.03
CA HIS A 24 22.84 13.06 1.08
C HIS A 24 22.17 14.44 1.30
N LEU A 25 21.88 15.20 0.23
CA LEU A 25 21.19 16.48 0.37
C LEU A 25 19.77 16.32 0.94
N LYS A 26 19.06 15.25 0.58
CA LYS A 26 17.74 14.94 1.14
C LYS A 26 17.78 14.58 2.62
N SER A 27 18.78 13.82 3.05
CA SER A 27 18.88 13.31 4.42
C SER A 27 19.56 14.30 5.38
N SER A 28 20.69 14.88 4.99
CA SER A 28 21.49 15.75 5.85
C SER A 28 21.12 17.23 5.73
N HIS A 29 20.51 17.65 4.63
CA HIS A 29 20.17 19.05 4.37
C HIS A 29 18.72 19.24 3.85
N PRO A 30 17.70 18.70 4.54
CA PRO A 30 16.33 18.67 4.04
C PRO A 30 15.76 20.07 3.78
N ARG A 31 16.04 21.05 4.66
CA ARG A 31 15.59 22.44 4.48
C ARG A 31 16.16 23.08 3.21
N TYR A 32 17.44 22.86 2.91
CA TYR A 32 18.07 23.38 1.69
C TYR A 32 17.55 22.67 0.43
N TYR A 33 17.37 21.35 0.50
CA TYR A 33 16.93 20.56 -0.65
C TYR A 33 15.46 20.83 -1.01
N TYR A 34 14.55 20.78 -0.04
CA TYR A 34 13.11 20.97 -0.30
C TYR A 34 12.72 22.46 -0.32
N GLY A 35 13.37 23.31 0.47
CA GLY A 35 13.07 24.75 0.49
C GLY A 35 13.70 25.47 -0.70
N THR A 36 15.03 25.60 -0.71
CA THR A 36 15.73 26.47 -1.67
C THR A 36 15.84 25.83 -3.05
N ARG A 37 16.18 24.54 -3.12
CA ARG A 37 16.47 23.88 -4.40
C ARG A 37 15.23 23.42 -5.16
N ILE A 38 14.15 23.04 -4.47
CA ILE A 38 12.89 22.59 -5.07
C ILE A 38 11.79 23.64 -4.91
N GLY A 39 11.66 24.22 -3.71
CA GLY A 39 10.61 25.20 -3.42
C GLY A 39 10.66 26.44 -4.30
N ILE A 40 11.83 27.03 -4.55
CA ILE A 40 11.95 28.24 -5.39
C ILE A 40 11.50 27.98 -6.84
N PRO A 41 11.98 26.94 -7.55
CA PRO A 41 11.46 26.60 -8.87
C PRO A 41 9.95 26.32 -8.89
N CYS A 42 9.43 25.59 -7.89
CA CYS A 42 8.00 25.29 -7.80
C CYS A 42 7.15 26.54 -7.58
N MET A 43 7.62 27.51 -6.78
CA MET A 43 6.94 28.79 -6.57
C MET A 43 6.92 29.63 -7.85
N ILE A 44 8.02 29.66 -8.61
CA ILE A 44 8.07 30.35 -9.91
C ILE A 44 7.07 29.73 -10.88
N ILE A 45 7.02 28.40 -10.98
CA ILE A 45 6.06 27.69 -11.83
C ILE A 45 4.62 27.99 -11.40
N ALA A 46 4.33 27.99 -10.09
CA ALA A 46 3.01 28.31 -9.57
C ALA A 46 2.58 29.74 -9.96
N VAL A 47 3.48 30.73 -9.81
CA VAL A 47 3.19 32.12 -10.20
C VAL A 47 2.90 32.24 -11.70
N VAL A 48 3.67 31.54 -12.55
CA VAL A 48 3.42 31.54 -14.01
C VAL A 48 2.06 30.92 -14.34
N VAL A 49 1.70 29.81 -13.70
CA VAL A 49 0.40 29.14 -13.91
C VAL A 49 -0.74 30.04 -13.43
N PHE A 50 -0.61 30.66 -12.25
CA PHE A 50 -1.62 31.58 -11.73
C PHE A 50 -1.78 32.83 -12.61
N ALA A 51 -0.68 33.41 -13.10
CA ALA A 51 -0.74 34.54 -14.02
C ALA A 51 -1.41 34.16 -15.35
N SER A 52 -1.14 32.95 -15.85
CA SER A 52 -1.75 32.43 -17.09
C SER A 52 -3.26 32.18 -16.92
N LEU A 53 -3.67 31.59 -15.80
CA LEU A 53 -5.07 31.37 -15.46
C LEU A 53 -5.81 32.70 -15.21
N PHE A 54 -5.15 33.66 -14.58
CA PHE A 54 -5.69 35.00 -14.35
C PHE A 54 -5.88 35.78 -15.66
N ALA A 55 -4.95 35.66 -16.62
CA ALA A 55 -5.10 36.23 -17.94
C ALA A 55 -6.31 35.64 -18.70
N ILE A 56 -6.52 34.32 -18.62
CA ILE A 56 -7.67 33.65 -19.23
C ILE A 56 -8.98 34.10 -18.57
N TYR A 57 -8.99 34.22 -17.24
CA TYR A 57 -10.14 34.72 -16.48
C TYR A 57 -10.53 36.15 -16.90
N LEU A 58 -9.56 37.03 -17.12
CA LEU A 58 -9.81 38.40 -17.60
C LEU A 58 -10.37 38.43 -19.03
N THR A 59 -9.99 37.48 -19.90
CA THR A 59 -10.52 37.42 -21.28
C THR A 59 -11.92 36.80 -21.39
N SER A 60 -12.44 36.14 -20.34
CA SER A 60 -13.74 35.46 -20.37
C SER A 60 -14.94 36.37 -20.13
N HIS A 61 -14.73 37.66 -19.84
CA HIS A 61 -15.80 38.64 -19.64
C HIS A 61 -15.82 39.69 -20.76
N GLN A 62 -16.22 39.28 -21.96
CA GLN A 62 -16.87 40.18 -22.91
C GLN A 62 -18.20 39.56 -23.39
N PRO A 63 -19.29 40.35 -23.44
CA PRO A 63 -20.60 39.87 -23.84
C PRO A 63 -20.68 39.66 -25.36
N THR A 64 -21.36 38.59 -25.71
CA THR A 64 -21.67 38.07 -27.05
C THR A 64 -22.29 39.12 -27.97
N GLN A 65 -21.77 39.26 -29.19
CA GLN A 65 -22.46 39.92 -30.31
C GLN A 65 -22.89 38.85 -31.33
N ILE A 66 -24.18 38.85 -31.62
CA ILE A 66 -24.87 38.06 -32.64
C ILE A 66 -24.63 38.73 -33.98
N ILE A 67 -24.02 38.03 -34.96
CA ILE A 67 -24.22 38.35 -36.38
C ILE A 67 -24.40 37.07 -37.19
N THR A 68 -25.60 36.96 -37.74
CA THR A 68 -26.06 36.08 -38.81
C THR A 68 -25.26 36.31 -40.09
N LYS A 69 -24.82 35.24 -40.77
CA LYS A 69 -24.75 35.21 -42.25
C LYS A 69 -24.72 33.77 -42.77
N ILE A 70 -25.45 33.61 -43.88
CA ILE A 70 -25.96 32.38 -44.47
C ILE A 70 -25.01 31.89 -45.58
N THR A 71 -25.03 30.58 -45.82
CA THR A 71 -25.02 29.86 -47.13
C THR A 71 -23.79 29.01 -47.51
N THR A 72 -24.08 27.72 -47.73
CA THR A 72 -23.48 26.70 -48.65
C THR A 72 -22.02 26.27 -48.40
N SER A 73 -21.61 25.00 -48.49
CA SER A 73 -22.17 23.80 -49.13
C SER A 73 -21.50 22.52 -48.57
N ILE A 74 -22.28 21.44 -48.48
CA ILE A 74 -21.95 20.02 -48.77
C ILE A 74 -20.53 19.52 -48.46
N GLN A 75 -20.39 18.60 -47.49
CA GLN A 75 -19.93 17.23 -47.75
C GLN A 75 -20.12 16.33 -46.53
N THR A 76 -20.93 15.30 -46.75
CA THR A 76 -21.11 14.12 -45.92
C THR A 76 -19.78 13.36 -45.83
N THR A 77 -19.31 13.04 -44.63
CA THR A 77 -18.43 11.88 -44.43
C THR A 77 -18.71 11.26 -43.07
N SER A 78 -19.22 10.04 -43.16
CA SER A 78 -19.52 9.13 -42.07
C SER A 78 -18.23 8.57 -41.46
N GLN A 79 -18.27 8.34 -40.13
CA GLN A 79 -17.43 7.40 -39.36
C GLN A 79 -15.94 7.80 -39.26
N ILE A 80 -15.24 7.63 -38.14
CA ILE A 80 -15.10 6.43 -37.32
C ILE A 80 -14.83 6.87 -35.88
N ALA A 81 -15.68 6.46 -34.94
CA ALA A 81 -15.32 6.44 -33.53
C ALA A 81 -14.15 5.47 -33.38
N LEU A 82 -12.97 5.99 -33.05
CA LEU A 82 -11.80 5.20 -32.74
C LEU A 82 -12.02 4.55 -31.36
N THR A 83 -12.83 3.49 -31.34
CA THR A 83 -12.88 2.57 -30.22
C THR A 83 -11.50 1.94 -30.13
N THR A 84 -10.67 2.52 -29.28
CA THR A 84 -9.40 1.93 -28.90
C THR A 84 -9.76 0.72 -28.05
N THR A 85 -10.02 -0.40 -28.72
CA THR A 85 -10.11 -1.71 -28.08
C THR A 85 -8.73 -1.93 -27.47
N GLN A 86 -8.60 -1.59 -26.17
CA GLN A 86 -7.46 -2.00 -25.36
C GLN A 86 -7.49 -3.53 -25.34
N THR A 87 -6.82 -4.11 -26.31
CA THR A 87 -6.34 -5.48 -26.23
C THR A 87 -5.49 -5.50 -24.97
N ILE A 88 -5.99 -6.17 -23.93
CA ILE A 88 -5.19 -6.52 -22.76
C ILE A 88 -4.08 -7.39 -23.31
N GLN A 89 -2.94 -6.79 -23.66
CA GLN A 89 -1.73 -7.52 -23.96
C GLN A 89 -1.48 -8.41 -22.76
N LYS A 90 -1.44 -9.72 -23.01
CA LYS A 90 -1.03 -10.74 -22.04
C LYS A 90 0.37 -10.37 -21.58
N THR A 91 0.46 -9.60 -20.50
CA THR A 91 1.73 -9.03 -20.07
C THR A 91 2.55 -10.15 -19.45
N GLU A 92 3.71 -10.43 -20.04
CA GLU A 92 4.64 -11.43 -19.54
C GLU A 92 5.30 -10.90 -18.26
N LYS A 93 4.73 -11.27 -17.10
CA LYS A 93 5.25 -10.88 -15.77
C LYS A 93 6.22 -11.92 -15.22
N THR A 94 7.29 -11.45 -14.58
CA THR A 94 8.19 -12.27 -13.77
C THR A 94 7.76 -12.15 -12.32
N CYS A 95 7.33 -13.26 -11.71
CA CYS A 95 6.71 -13.25 -10.39
C CYS A 95 7.53 -14.07 -9.40
N ILE A 96 7.93 -13.47 -8.28
CA ILE A 96 8.67 -14.13 -7.22
C ILE A 96 7.99 -13.96 -5.87
N VAL A 97 8.19 -14.91 -4.98
CA VAL A 97 7.87 -14.77 -3.56
C VAL A 97 9.15 -14.46 -2.80
N TYR A 98 9.10 -13.45 -1.92
CA TYR A 98 10.25 -12.99 -1.14
C TYR A 98 9.92 -12.99 0.36
N PHE A 99 10.76 -13.64 1.15
CA PHE A 99 10.66 -13.69 2.61
C PHE A 99 11.74 -12.83 3.26
N THR A 100 11.34 -12.02 4.21
CA THR A 100 12.20 -11.11 4.98
C THR A 100 11.63 -10.90 6.39
N TYR A 101 12.41 -10.31 7.30
CA TYR A 101 11.84 -9.79 8.54
C TYR A 101 12.60 -8.56 9.03
N ILE A 102 11.92 -7.70 9.79
CA ILE A 102 12.48 -6.49 10.39
C ILE A 102 13.44 -6.85 11.54
N GLY A 103 14.73 -6.49 11.40
CA GLY A 103 15.79 -6.86 12.35
C GLY A 103 16.85 -7.83 11.81
N CYS A 104 16.68 -8.33 10.59
CA CYS A 104 17.62 -9.21 9.90
C CYS A 104 18.72 -8.40 9.19
N PRO A 105 19.99 -8.45 9.60
CA PRO A 105 21.05 -7.64 8.99
C PRO A 105 21.35 -8.03 7.53
N ASN A 106 21.13 -9.30 7.18
CA ASN A 106 21.23 -9.76 5.79
C ASN A 106 20.10 -9.22 4.91
N CYS A 107 18.90 -9.17 5.47
CA CYS A 107 17.72 -8.67 4.80
C CYS A 107 17.76 -7.15 4.65
N ALA A 108 18.36 -6.44 5.60
CA ALA A 108 18.56 -4.99 5.53
C ALA A 108 19.40 -4.56 4.31
N VAL A 109 20.23 -5.46 3.79
CA VAL A 109 20.96 -5.27 2.52
C VAL A 109 20.09 -5.58 1.31
N THR A 110 19.30 -6.67 1.35
CA THR A 110 18.56 -7.18 0.19
C THR A 110 17.22 -6.49 -0.02
N ASP A 111 16.50 -6.10 1.02
CA ASP A 111 15.16 -5.49 0.94
C ASP A 111 15.09 -4.28 -0.01
N PRO A 112 15.94 -3.23 0.10
CA PRO A 112 15.87 -2.10 -0.82
C PRO A 112 16.16 -2.49 -2.28
N VAL A 113 16.91 -3.58 -2.49
CA VAL A 113 17.23 -4.10 -3.82
C VAL A 113 16.04 -4.88 -4.40
N VAL A 114 15.54 -5.86 -3.66
CA VAL A 114 14.48 -6.78 -4.12
C VAL A 114 13.11 -6.09 -4.18
N LEU A 115 12.79 -5.24 -3.19
CA LEU A 115 11.45 -4.65 -3.04
C LEU A 115 11.29 -3.31 -3.76
N SER A 116 12.38 -2.55 -3.95
CA SER A 116 12.31 -1.22 -4.59
C SER A 116 13.11 -1.15 -5.89
N LYS A 117 14.40 -1.50 -5.86
CA LYS A 117 15.26 -1.34 -7.03
C LYS A 117 14.81 -2.21 -8.21
N TRP A 118 14.55 -3.50 -7.98
CA TRP A 118 14.16 -4.40 -9.08
C TRP A 118 12.77 -4.10 -9.64
N PRO A 119 11.69 -3.92 -8.84
CA PRO A 119 10.37 -3.62 -9.38
C PRO A 119 10.33 -2.30 -10.14
N MET A 120 11.15 -1.31 -9.74
CA MET A 120 11.29 -0.04 -10.47
C MET A 120 12.14 -0.17 -11.75
N LYS A 121 13.22 -0.97 -11.72
CA LYS A 121 14.12 -1.17 -12.86
C LYS A 121 13.49 -2.05 -13.95
N TYR A 122 12.71 -3.05 -13.56
CA TYR A 122 12.09 -4.02 -14.46
C TYR A 122 10.56 -3.93 -14.31
N GLY A 123 9.88 -3.17 -15.16
CA GLY A 123 8.42 -2.93 -15.05
C GLY A 123 7.51 -4.16 -15.15
N ARG A 124 8.09 -5.34 -15.41
CA ARG A 124 7.40 -6.64 -15.42
C ARG A 124 7.60 -7.48 -14.16
N PHE A 125 8.45 -7.04 -13.23
CA PHE A 125 8.70 -7.77 -11.99
C PHE A 125 7.55 -7.55 -11.02
N VAL A 126 7.07 -8.66 -10.47
CA VAL A 126 6.14 -8.73 -9.36
C VAL A 126 6.83 -9.46 -8.22
N VAL A 127 6.89 -8.82 -7.05
CA VAL A 127 7.41 -9.42 -5.83
C VAL A 127 6.27 -9.52 -4.82
N ILE A 128 5.90 -10.73 -4.45
CA ILE A 128 4.98 -11.01 -3.34
C ILE A 128 5.84 -11.16 -2.08
N GLU A 129 5.86 -10.13 -1.26
CA GLU A 129 6.61 -10.06 -0.02
C GLU A 129 5.80 -10.63 1.15
N TYR A 130 6.44 -11.51 1.91
CA TYR A 130 6.02 -11.95 3.22
C TYR A 130 7.04 -11.50 4.26
N GLY A 131 6.78 -10.33 4.85
CA GLY A 131 7.58 -9.71 5.91
C GLY A 131 6.90 -9.80 7.28
N TRP A 132 7.68 -9.96 8.35
CA TRP A 132 7.23 -9.84 9.74
C TRP A 132 8.31 -9.13 10.58
N ARG A 133 8.08 -8.86 11.86
CA ARG A 133 9.12 -8.31 12.75
C ARG A 133 9.85 -9.44 13.49
N ALA A 134 11.15 -9.28 13.73
CA ALA A 134 11.93 -10.24 14.51
C ALA A 134 11.25 -10.52 15.87
N GLY A 135 11.13 -11.81 16.22
CA GLY A 135 10.45 -12.27 17.43
C GLY A 135 8.92 -12.40 17.32
N GLU A 136 8.30 -11.91 16.25
CA GLU A 136 6.83 -11.93 16.10
C GLU A 136 6.33 -13.23 15.45
N LEU A 137 6.42 -14.34 16.21
CA LEU A 137 6.06 -15.68 15.73
C LEU A 137 4.55 -15.87 15.47
N SER A 138 3.70 -15.02 16.04
CA SER A 138 2.25 -15.02 15.81
C SER A 138 1.85 -14.35 14.50
N HIS A 139 2.75 -13.58 13.86
CA HIS A 139 2.43 -12.84 12.66
C HIS A 139 2.00 -13.78 11.50
N PRO A 140 0.89 -13.51 10.78
CA PRO A 140 0.39 -14.39 9.72
C PRO A 140 1.41 -14.69 8.60
N ASN A 141 2.26 -13.72 8.28
CA ASN A 141 3.35 -13.92 7.30
C ASN A 141 4.42 -14.89 7.77
N PHE A 142 4.72 -14.97 9.07
CA PHE A 142 5.66 -15.95 9.60
C PHE A 142 5.12 -17.37 9.39
N ARG A 143 3.85 -17.60 9.71
CA ARG A 143 3.18 -18.88 9.43
C ARG A 143 3.18 -19.20 7.93
N SER A 144 2.91 -18.21 7.10
CA SER A 144 2.97 -18.36 5.63
C SER A 144 4.37 -18.79 5.17
N ALA A 145 5.42 -18.15 5.69
CA ALA A 145 6.80 -18.51 5.39
C ALA A 145 7.14 -19.96 5.76
N LEU A 146 6.69 -20.45 6.92
CA LEU A 146 6.86 -21.84 7.32
C LEU A 146 6.13 -22.81 6.37
N THR A 147 4.91 -22.47 5.95
CA THR A 147 4.14 -23.29 5.01
C THR A 147 4.82 -23.31 3.64
N TYR A 148 5.27 -22.17 3.12
CA TYR A 148 6.05 -22.14 1.87
C TYR A 148 7.34 -22.95 2.00
N ALA A 149 8.04 -22.87 3.13
CA ALA A 149 9.22 -23.68 3.38
C ALA A 149 8.91 -25.18 3.24
N LYS A 150 7.84 -25.66 3.88
CA LYS A 150 7.39 -27.04 3.79
C LYS A 150 7.00 -27.44 2.35
N VAL A 151 6.16 -26.64 1.70
CA VAL A 151 5.56 -26.95 0.38
C VAL A 151 6.57 -26.89 -0.76
N TYR A 152 7.51 -25.95 -0.70
CA TYR A 152 8.58 -25.79 -1.71
C TYR A 152 9.87 -26.51 -1.30
N HIS A 153 9.79 -27.42 -0.31
CA HIS A 153 10.91 -28.21 0.23
C HIS A 153 12.16 -27.37 0.53
N SER A 154 11.95 -26.16 1.06
CA SER A 154 12.99 -25.18 1.40
C SER A 154 13.14 -25.01 2.90
N HIS A 155 14.25 -24.42 3.31
CA HIS A 155 14.45 -24.06 4.71
C HIS A 155 13.65 -22.80 5.04
N ALA A 156 13.12 -22.71 6.25
CA ALA A 156 12.54 -21.48 6.76
C ALA A 156 13.66 -20.49 7.09
N ALA A 157 14.13 -19.75 6.08
CA ALA A 157 15.26 -18.83 6.20
C ALA A 157 14.95 -17.50 5.52
N VAL A 158 15.66 -16.45 5.94
CA VAL A 158 15.60 -15.13 5.30
C VAL A 158 17.00 -14.52 5.15
N PRO A 159 17.22 -13.64 4.16
CA PRO A 159 16.31 -13.35 3.04
C PRO A 159 16.21 -14.56 2.11
N GLN A 160 15.03 -14.79 1.53
CA GLN A 160 14.82 -15.90 0.61
C GLN A 160 13.90 -15.52 -0.55
N ILE A 161 14.29 -15.90 -1.76
CA ILE A 161 13.47 -15.83 -2.97
C ILE A 161 13.04 -17.25 -3.37
N ILE A 162 11.76 -17.44 -3.64
CA ILE A 162 11.20 -18.61 -4.32
C ILE A 162 10.74 -18.17 -5.71
N LEU A 163 11.21 -18.89 -6.74
CA LEU A 163 10.75 -18.74 -8.13
C LEU A 163 9.95 -19.97 -8.57
N SER A 164 10.38 -21.16 -8.17
CA SER A 164 9.68 -22.43 -8.40
C SER A 164 10.12 -23.48 -7.37
N THR A 165 9.58 -24.70 -7.46
CA THR A 165 10.03 -25.85 -6.66
C THR A 165 11.50 -26.20 -6.91
N ALA A 166 12.01 -25.96 -8.12
CA ALA A 166 13.38 -26.27 -8.50
C ALA A 166 14.36 -25.10 -8.28
N LYS A 167 13.86 -23.85 -8.18
CA LYS A 167 14.73 -22.66 -8.22
C LYS A 167 14.40 -21.67 -7.11
N ARG A 168 15.41 -21.43 -6.27
CA ARG A 168 15.36 -20.56 -5.09
C ARG A 168 16.73 -19.97 -4.79
N TRP A 169 16.73 -18.88 -4.03
CA TRP A 169 17.95 -18.24 -3.52
C TRP A 169 17.76 -17.90 -2.05
N VAL A 170 18.74 -18.24 -1.20
CA VAL A 170 18.67 -18.08 0.25
C VAL A 170 19.94 -17.40 0.75
N GLY A 171 19.79 -16.41 1.63
CA GLY A 171 20.90 -15.66 2.19
C GLY A 171 21.27 -14.43 1.35
N ARG A 172 22.00 -13.50 1.99
CA ARG A 172 22.31 -12.16 1.44
C ARG A 172 22.83 -12.23 0.00
N ASP A 173 23.94 -12.93 -0.21
CA ASP A 173 24.67 -12.87 -1.49
C ASP A 173 23.91 -13.60 -2.59
N LYS A 174 23.38 -14.80 -2.29
CA LYS A 174 22.59 -15.58 -3.26
C LYS A 174 21.30 -14.88 -3.68
N VAL A 175 20.62 -14.20 -2.75
CA VAL A 175 19.45 -13.38 -3.09
C VAL A 175 19.83 -12.27 -4.07
N LEU A 176 20.97 -11.59 -3.89
CA LEU A 176 21.42 -10.56 -4.84
C LEU A 176 21.85 -11.13 -6.19
N GLU A 177 22.50 -12.30 -6.21
CA GLU A 177 22.86 -13.02 -7.45
C GLU A 177 21.64 -13.39 -8.31
N ALA A 178 20.44 -13.46 -7.72
CA ALA A 178 19.20 -13.78 -8.42
C ALA A 178 18.82 -12.74 -9.50
N GLU A 179 19.31 -11.50 -9.42
CA GLU A 179 18.97 -10.45 -10.40
C GLU A 179 19.28 -10.90 -11.83
N LYS A 180 20.47 -11.47 -12.07
CA LYS A 180 20.92 -11.85 -13.42
C LYS A 180 19.97 -12.87 -14.07
N PRO A 181 19.72 -14.06 -13.50
CA PRO A 181 18.79 -15.03 -14.10
C PRO A 181 17.34 -14.53 -14.12
N LEU A 182 16.89 -13.73 -13.15
CA LEU A 182 15.53 -13.18 -13.16
C LEU A 182 15.34 -12.14 -14.27
N SER A 183 16.35 -11.30 -14.51
CA SER A 183 16.29 -10.22 -15.51
C SER A 183 16.21 -10.73 -16.94
N THR A 184 16.62 -11.97 -17.21
CA THR A 184 16.55 -12.62 -18.52
C THR A 184 15.24 -13.41 -18.73
N LEU A 185 14.53 -13.77 -17.66
CA LEU A 185 13.28 -14.53 -17.76
C LEU A 185 12.18 -13.66 -18.35
N LYS A 186 11.55 -14.10 -19.45
CA LYS A 186 10.41 -13.41 -20.08
C LYS A 186 9.21 -13.30 -19.13
N ALA A 187 8.75 -14.44 -18.65
CA ALA A 187 7.71 -14.59 -17.64
C ALA A 187 7.90 -15.90 -16.87
N ASN A 188 7.23 -16.00 -15.73
CA ASN A 188 7.01 -17.26 -15.02
C ASN A 188 5.67 -17.20 -14.26
N PRO A 189 5.01 -18.34 -14.02
CA PRO A 189 3.88 -18.35 -13.12
C PRO A 189 4.34 -18.00 -11.69
N CYS A 190 3.51 -17.28 -10.96
CA CYS A 190 3.75 -16.97 -9.55
C CYS A 190 3.85 -18.26 -8.73
N PRO A 191 4.91 -18.44 -7.92
CA PRO A 191 5.00 -19.57 -7.02
C PRO A 191 4.06 -19.34 -5.84
N LEU A 192 2.94 -20.07 -5.80
CA LEU A 192 1.87 -19.92 -4.84
C LEU A 192 1.61 -21.23 -4.08
N ILE A 193 0.84 -21.15 -3.00
CA ILE A 193 0.38 -22.32 -2.24
C ILE A 193 -1.14 -22.40 -2.21
N SER A 194 -1.68 -23.60 -2.29
CA SER A 194 -3.11 -23.93 -2.07
C SER A 194 -3.18 -25.33 -1.49
N ASP A 195 -3.98 -25.55 -0.44
CA ASP A 195 -4.22 -26.88 0.14
C ASP A 195 -2.93 -27.65 0.45
N SER A 196 -1.93 -26.95 1.00
CA SER A 196 -0.59 -27.51 1.29
C SER A 196 0.17 -28.07 0.08
N LYS A 197 -0.15 -27.63 -1.13
CA LYS A 197 0.51 -28.01 -2.39
C LYS A 197 1.03 -26.77 -3.13
N PRO A 198 2.13 -26.90 -3.90
CA PRO A 198 2.60 -25.82 -4.74
C PRO A 198 1.62 -25.67 -5.91
N ILE A 199 1.13 -24.45 -6.10
CA ILE A 199 0.36 -24.07 -7.29
C ILE A 199 1.09 -22.97 -8.04
N SER A 200 0.81 -22.83 -9.33
CA SER A 200 1.52 -21.90 -10.19
C SER A 200 0.54 -21.30 -11.19
N LYS A 201 0.33 -19.98 -11.09
CA LYS A 201 -0.61 -19.23 -11.95
C LYS A 201 0.09 -17.95 -12.45
N PRO A 202 -0.15 -17.51 -13.70
CA PRO A 202 0.25 -16.17 -14.14
C PRO A 202 -0.33 -15.09 -13.21
N PHE A 203 0.37 -13.96 -13.03
CA PHE A 203 -0.01 -12.91 -12.08
C PHE A 203 -1.45 -12.39 -12.31
N GLU A 204 -1.86 -12.30 -13.58
CA GLU A 204 -3.20 -11.85 -13.98
C GLU A 204 -4.30 -12.78 -13.44
N LYS A 205 -3.99 -14.06 -13.24
CA LYS A 205 -4.90 -15.09 -12.72
C LYS A 205 -4.77 -15.34 -11.21
N VAL A 206 -3.85 -14.65 -10.52
CA VAL A 206 -3.72 -14.74 -9.06
C VAL A 206 -4.91 -14.04 -8.41
N LYS A 207 -5.61 -14.74 -7.53
CA LYS A 207 -6.68 -14.14 -6.71
C LYS A 207 -6.06 -13.62 -5.42
N LEU A 208 -6.26 -12.34 -5.15
CA LEU A 208 -5.57 -11.66 -4.04
C LEU A 208 -6.06 -12.15 -2.68
N LYS A 209 -7.36 -12.43 -2.55
CA LYS A 209 -7.97 -13.00 -1.35
C LYS A 209 -7.49 -14.42 -1.00
N GLU A 210 -7.03 -15.19 -1.99
CA GLU A 210 -6.51 -16.55 -1.78
C GLU A 210 -5.04 -16.55 -1.33
N LEU A 211 -4.37 -15.40 -1.31
CA LEU A 211 -3.00 -15.32 -0.81
C LEU A 211 -2.99 -15.52 0.72
N PRO A 212 -2.16 -16.44 1.25
CA PRO A 212 -2.08 -16.65 2.69
C PRO A 212 -1.52 -15.41 3.37
N GLY A 213 -1.85 -15.20 4.66
CA GLY A 213 -1.26 -14.14 5.48
C GLY A 213 -1.64 -12.72 5.05
N LEU A 214 -0.70 -11.79 5.21
CA LEU A 214 -0.83 -10.36 4.95
C LEU A 214 0.31 -9.89 4.02
N PRO A 215 0.34 -10.38 2.76
CA PRO A 215 1.43 -10.06 1.85
C PRO A 215 1.43 -8.59 1.44
N LYS A 216 2.59 -8.16 0.94
CA LYS A 216 2.71 -6.92 0.16
C LYS A 216 3.12 -7.30 -1.26
N ILE A 217 2.57 -6.61 -2.25
CA ILE A 217 2.87 -6.86 -3.66
C ILE A 217 3.56 -5.63 -4.22
N TRP A 218 4.79 -5.81 -4.67
CA TRP A 218 5.62 -4.75 -5.22
C TRP A 218 5.77 -4.95 -6.71
N ALA A 219 5.49 -3.89 -7.48
CA ALA A 219 5.64 -3.90 -8.93
C ALA A 219 5.74 -2.47 -9.45
N ASN A 220 6.57 -2.24 -10.46
CA ASN A 220 6.68 -0.96 -11.17
C ASN A 220 6.87 0.27 -10.26
N GLY A 221 7.63 0.11 -9.16
CA GLY A 221 7.83 1.19 -8.17
C GLY A 221 6.58 1.57 -7.37
N ARG A 222 5.58 0.67 -7.29
CA ARG A 222 4.32 0.81 -6.55
C ARG A 222 4.12 -0.37 -5.61
N ILE A 223 3.21 -0.24 -4.67
CA ILE A 223 2.92 -1.28 -3.68
C ILE A 223 1.42 -1.45 -3.43
N LEU A 224 1.00 -2.70 -3.25
CA LEU A 224 -0.25 -3.08 -2.60
C LEU A 224 0.05 -3.75 -1.25
N ILE A 225 -0.60 -3.31 -0.18
CA ILE A 225 -0.42 -3.84 1.18
C ILE A 225 -1.74 -4.43 1.65
N SER A 226 -1.77 -5.74 1.92
CA SER A 226 -2.97 -6.41 2.43
C SER A 226 -3.27 -5.98 3.87
N LEU A 227 -4.54 -5.69 4.15
CA LEU A 227 -5.06 -5.45 5.51
C LEU A 227 -5.81 -6.67 6.08
N GLY A 228 -5.90 -7.77 5.33
CA GLY A 228 -6.52 -9.03 5.77
C GLY A 228 -8.05 -9.08 5.74
N ASN A 229 -8.72 -7.93 5.69
CA ASN A 229 -10.18 -7.81 5.66
C ASN A 229 -10.73 -7.47 4.27
N GLY A 230 -10.08 -7.98 3.21
CA GLY A 230 -10.42 -7.63 1.83
C GLY A 230 -10.08 -6.18 1.43
N SER A 231 -9.51 -5.37 2.32
CA SER A 231 -9.02 -4.02 1.99
C SER A 231 -7.52 -4.01 1.72
N TRP A 232 -7.09 -3.08 0.88
CA TRP A 232 -5.69 -2.92 0.48
C TRP A 232 -5.26 -1.46 0.56
N ILE A 233 -4.05 -1.20 1.02
CA ILE A 233 -3.40 0.10 0.83
C ILE A 233 -2.62 0.05 -0.47
N PHE A 234 -2.90 0.98 -1.38
CA PHE A 234 -2.14 1.18 -2.60
C PHE A 234 -1.25 2.42 -2.45
N GLY A 235 0.06 2.28 -2.67
CA GLY A 235 1.03 3.36 -2.57
C GLY A 235 1.80 3.58 -3.88
N TRP A 236 1.99 4.84 -4.27
CA TRP A 236 2.72 5.24 -5.48
C TRP A 236 3.37 6.63 -5.34
N ASN A 237 4.20 7.00 -6.32
CA ASN A 237 4.81 8.34 -6.42
C ASN A 237 4.27 9.08 -7.65
N GLY A 238 4.30 10.42 -7.63
CA GLY A 238 3.84 11.25 -8.74
C GLY A 238 2.44 11.85 -8.55
N SER A 239 1.56 11.67 -9.54
CA SER A 239 0.26 12.36 -9.59
C SER A 239 -0.59 12.09 -8.35
N ARG A 240 -1.02 13.16 -7.69
CA ARG A 240 -1.91 13.10 -6.52
C ARG A 240 -3.36 12.89 -6.95
N VAL A 241 -4.09 12.13 -6.16
CA VAL A 241 -5.56 12.08 -6.22
C VAL A 241 -6.15 13.19 -5.33
N MET A 242 -7.33 13.67 -5.69
CA MET A 242 -8.08 14.67 -4.93
C MET A 242 -9.39 14.06 -4.42
N VAL A 243 -10.02 14.69 -3.43
CA VAL A 243 -11.32 14.24 -2.89
C VAL A 243 -12.38 14.11 -4.00
N GLY A 244 -12.37 15.02 -4.98
CA GLY A 244 -13.29 14.95 -6.12
C GLY A 244 -13.02 13.82 -7.13
N ASP A 245 -11.93 13.06 -6.99
CA ASP A 245 -11.72 11.85 -7.81
C ASP A 245 -12.39 10.61 -7.20
N VAL A 246 -12.82 10.67 -5.92
CA VAL A 246 -13.51 9.57 -5.23
C VAL A 246 -14.92 9.42 -5.79
N GLY A 247 -15.37 8.17 -5.99
CA GLY A 247 -16.75 7.86 -6.33
C GLY A 247 -17.26 6.63 -5.60
N ASP A 248 -18.40 6.09 -6.05
CA ASP A 248 -19.11 5.03 -5.34
C ASP A 248 -18.80 3.61 -5.87
N LYS A 249 -18.09 3.51 -6.99
CA LYS A 249 -17.82 2.21 -7.62
C LYS A 249 -16.86 1.37 -6.77
N ILE A 250 -17.25 0.14 -6.46
CA ILE A 250 -16.36 -0.82 -5.78
C ILE A 250 -15.34 -1.36 -6.78
N MET A 251 -14.08 -1.37 -6.38
CA MET A 251 -12.99 -1.85 -7.23
C MET A 251 -12.86 -3.37 -7.14
N ASP A 252 -12.93 -4.06 -8.29
CA ASP A 252 -12.66 -5.49 -8.35
C ASP A 252 -11.14 -5.79 -8.31
N GLU A 253 -10.78 -7.04 -8.03
CA GLU A 253 -9.38 -7.47 -7.94
C GLU A 253 -8.59 -7.27 -9.23
N LYS A 254 -9.25 -7.35 -10.40
CA LYS A 254 -8.57 -7.17 -11.69
C LYS A 254 -8.11 -5.72 -11.81
N HIS A 255 -8.99 -4.75 -11.54
CA HIS A 255 -8.67 -3.33 -11.55
C HIS A 255 -7.64 -2.98 -10.48
N LEU A 256 -7.76 -3.55 -9.28
CA LEU A 256 -6.80 -3.34 -8.19
C LEU A 256 -5.38 -3.78 -8.59
N LYS A 257 -5.23 -4.95 -9.21
CA LYS A 257 -3.90 -5.41 -9.67
C LYS A 257 -3.35 -4.54 -10.80
N GLN A 258 -4.20 -3.97 -11.66
CA GLN A 258 -3.74 -3.10 -12.74
C GLN A 258 -3.20 -1.75 -12.24
N LEU A 259 -3.59 -1.28 -11.05
CA LEU A 259 -2.99 -0.09 -10.44
C LEU A 259 -1.48 -0.17 -10.30
N LEU A 260 -0.91 -1.38 -10.21
CA LEU A 260 0.53 -1.59 -10.19
C LEU A 260 1.22 -1.28 -11.53
N PHE A 261 0.50 -1.18 -12.65
CA PHE A 261 1.10 -1.12 -13.99
C PHE A 261 0.57 -0.01 -14.90
N VAL A 262 -0.58 0.60 -14.60
CA VAL A 262 -1.19 1.65 -15.43
C VAL A 262 -0.34 2.91 -15.49
N ASP A 263 -0.30 3.61 -16.62
CA ASP A 263 0.46 4.85 -16.71
C ASP A 263 -0.20 5.98 -15.92
N ASP A 264 -1.51 6.18 -16.11
CA ASP A 264 -2.31 7.17 -15.37
C ASP A 264 -3.01 6.54 -14.17
N VAL A 265 -2.37 6.65 -13.00
CA VAL A 265 -2.92 6.18 -11.72
C VAL A 265 -4.17 6.96 -11.32
N ARG A 266 -4.17 8.29 -11.51
CA ARG A 266 -5.28 9.14 -11.07
C ARG A 266 -6.53 8.85 -11.89
N GLY A 267 -6.39 8.76 -13.21
CA GLY A 267 -7.49 8.36 -14.10
C GLY A 267 -8.02 6.97 -13.80
N TRP A 268 -7.15 6.01 -13.45
CA TRP A 268 -7.56 4.65 -13.09
C TRP A 268 -8.32 4.56 -11.77
N LEU A 269 -8.01 5.44 -10.81
CA LEU A 269 -8.70 5.52 -9.52
C LEU A 269 -10.02 6.30 -9.61
N ARG A 270 -10.19 7.18 -10.59
CA ARG A 270 -11.34 8.10 -10.66
C ARG A 270 -12.67 7.34 -10.68
N GLY A 271 -13.60 7.78 -9.84
CA GLY A 271 -14.95 7.22 -9.73
C GLY A 271 -15.05 5.94 -8.89
N TYR A 272 -13.93 5.41 -8.41
CA TYR A 272 -13.91 4.30 -7.45
C TYR A 272 -13.93 4.80 -6.01
N ARG A 273 -14.44 3.94 -5.13
CA ARG A 273 -14.45 4.18 -3.69
C ARG A 273 -13.08 3.90 -3.09
N PHE A 274 -12.48 4.90 -2.47
CA PHE A 274 -11.23 4.78 -1.72
C PHE A 274 -11.09 5.91 -0.70
N GLU A 275 -10.27 5.69 0.32
CA GLU A 275 -9.89 6.70 1.32
C GLU A 275 -8.49 7.23 0.98
N VAL A 276 -8.33 8.56 0.91
CA VAL A 276 -7.04 9.21 0.62
C VAL A 276 -6.18 9.25 1.89
N LEU A 277 -4.90 8.86 1.76
CA LEU A 277 -3.91 8.88 2.84
C LEU A 277 -2.75 9.83 2.47
N GLU A 278 -2.01 10.32 3.47
CA GLU A 278 -0.86 11.24 3.29
C GLU A 278 0.41 10.60 2.67
N GLY A 279 0.25 9.46 2.01
CA GLY A 279 1.35 8.59 1.59
C GLY A 279 1.55 7.42 2.55
N VAL A 280 2.51 6.56 2.23
CA VAL A 280 2.83 5.38 3.06
C VAL A 280 4.33 5.14 3.17
N LYS A 281 4.78 4.92 4.41
CA LYS A 281 6.14 4.46 4.73
C LYS A 281 6.11 2.96 4.96
N VAL A 282 6.86 2.21 4.16
CA VAL A 282 6.93 0.75 4.26
C VAL A 282 8.29 0.37 4.83
N PRO A 283 8.37 -0.12 6.09
CA PRO A 283 9.63 -0.41 6.73
C PRO A 283 10.34 -1.59 6.05
N PHE A 284 11.64 -1.42 5.80
CA PHE A 284 12.55 -2.52 5.48
C PHE A 284 13.17 -3.07 6.75
N SER A 285 13.90 -4.16 6.60
CA SER A 285 14.64 -4.74 7.70
C SER A 285 15.66 -3.80 8.34
N GLY A 286 16.23 -2.91 7.53
CA GLY A 286 17.09 -1.82 7.97
C GLY A 286 16.48 -0.90 9.04
N SER A 287 15.15 -0.83 9.17
CA SER A 287 14.47 0.04 10.15
C SER A 287 14.73 -0.31 11.61
N ALA A 288 15.16 -1.54 11.90
CA ALA A 288 15.50 -1.97 13.25
C ALA A 288 16.90 -1.50 13.71
N PHE A 289 17.71 -0.97 12.80
CA PHE A 289 19.10 -0.60 13.06
C PHE A 289 19.23 0.92 13.19
N PRO A 290 20.23 1.41 13.96
CA PRO A 290 20.46 2.83 14.10
C PRO A 290 20.88 3.47 12.76
N PRO A 291 20.61 4.77 12.53
CA PRO A 291 20.99 5.45 11.28
C PRO A 291 22.49 5.35 10.94
N SER A 292 23.35 5.23 11.96
CA SER A 292 24.80 5.04 11.80
C SER A 292 25.19 3.75 11.09
N SER A 293 24.33 2.72 11.07
CA SER A 293 24.57 1.46 10.37
C SER A 293 24.53 1.58 8.85
N GLY A 294 24.00 2.70 8.30
CA GLY A 294 23.95 2.95 6.85
C GLY A 294 22.92 2.12 6.08
N TYR A 295 22.08 1.34 6.77
CA TYR A 295 20.98 0.61 6.14
C TYR A 295 19.87 1.54 5.65
N VAL A 296 19.21 1.17 4.57
CA VAL A 296 18.01 1.87 4.09
C VAL A 296 16.83 1.43 4.97
N PRO A 297 16.18 2.34 5.71
CA PRO A 297 15.20 1.95 6.72
C PRO A 297 13.82 1.64 6.13
N ALA A 298 13.45 2.21 4.99
CA ALA A 298 12.11 2.08 4.43
C ALA A 298 12.04 2.49 2.95
N ALA A 299 10.99 2.03 2.27
CA ALA A 299 10.46 2.68 1.08
C ALA A 299 9.43 3.74 1.46
N TYR A 300 9.37 4.82 0.67
CA TYR A 300 8.44 5.93 0.85
C TYR A 300 7.63 6.12 -0.42
N PHE A 301 6.32 6.21 -0.26
CA PHE A 301 5.37 6.49 -1.33
C PHE A 301 4.68 7.82 -1.01
N GLU A 302 4.80 8.78 -1.92
CA GLU A 302 4.27 10.14 -1.78
C GLU A 302 2.75 10.18 -1.67
N ASN A 303 2.07 9.21 -2.29
CA ASN A 303 0.62 9.09 -2.30
C ASN A 303 0.23 7.69 -1.85
N ALA A 304 -0.88 7.60 -1.12
CA ALA A 304 -1.49 6.33 -0.81
C ALA A 304 -3.01 6.45 -0.72
N VAL A 305 -3.70 5.36 -1.02
CA VAL A 305 -5.14 5.22 -0.81
C VAL A 305 -5.44 3.88 -0.17
N LYS A 306 -6.50 3.82 0.62
CA LYS A 306 -7.06 2.55 1.11
C LYS A 306 -8.28 2.21 0.26
N ILE A 307 -8.26 1.03 -0.34
CA ILE A 307 -9.25 0.55 -1.29
C ILE A 307 -9.96 -0.66 -0.68
N PRO A 308 -11.27 -0.58 -0.42
CA PRO A 308 -12.08 -1.75 -0.05
C PRO A 308 -12.45 -2.54 -1.32
N VAL A 309 -12.12 -3.83 -1.37
CA VAL A 309 -12.46 -4.73 -2.50
C VAL A 309 -13.82 -5.43 -2.28
N GLU A 310 -14.44 -5.19 -1.14
CA GLU A 310 -15.80 -5.58 -0.82
C GLU A 310 -16.58 -4.35 -0.35
N ALA A 311 -17.90 -4.39 -0.45
CA ALA A 311 -18.70 -3.59 0.45
C ALA A 311 -18.26 -4.01 1.84
N SER A 312 -17.68 -3.11 2.63
CA SER A 312 -17.72 -3.33 4.06
C SER A 312 -19.19 -3.59 4.36
N ASP A 313 -19.53 -4.68 5.04
CA ASP A 313 -20.73 -4.62 5.88
C ASP A 313 -20.63 -3.27 6.59
N PRO A 314 -21.70 -2.46 6.58
CA PRO A 314 -21.66 -1.20 7.30
C PRO A 314 -21.06 -1.49 8.67
N PRO A 315 -20.20 -0.60 9.22
CA PRO A 315 -19.81 -0.72 10.62
C PRO A 315 -21.08 -1.06 11.41
N PRO A 316 -21.03 -2.01 12.37
CA PRO A 316 -22.23 -2.50 13.05
C PRO A 316 -23.09 -1.29 13.33
N ASN A 317 -24.27 -1.33 12.71
CA ASN A 317 -25.10 -0.16 12.63
C ASN A 317 -25.51 0.17 14.07
N ASP A 318 -24.85 1.13 14.70
CA ASP A 318 -25.30 1.76 15.95
C ASP A 318 -26.57 2.59 15.70
N SER A 319 -27.38 2.20 14.71
CA SER A 319 -28.78 2.59 14.58
C SER A 319 -29.66 1.36 14.62
N GLU A 320 -29.73 0.77 15.81
CA GLU A 320 -30.93 0.07 16.25
C GLU A 320 -31.60 0.88 17.37
N ASN A 321 -31.91 2.15 17.08
CA ASN A 321 -32.95 2.89 17.80
C ASN A 321 -34.32 2.35 17.34
N SER A 322 -34.61 1.11 17.71
CA SER A 322 -35.97 0.65 17.89
C SER A 322 -36.35 0.93 19.35
N PRO A 323 -37.55 1.47 19.64
CA PRO A 323 -37.99 1.72 21.03
C PRO A 323 -38.03 0.44 21.88
N ILE A 324 -37.95 -0.73 21.26
CA ILE A 324 -37.92 -2.05 21.90
C ILE A 324 -36.55 -2.32 22.54
N ASN A 325 -35.44 -1.93 21.91
CA ASN A 325 -34.10 -2.07 22.50
C ASN A 325 -33.87 -1.13 23.68
N LEU A 326 -34.41 0.10 23.63
CA LEU A 326 -34.31 1.02 24.76
C LEU A 326 -35.10 0.48 25.97
N LEU A 327 -36.29 -0.09 25.76
CA LEU A 327 -37.08 -0.70 26.82
C LEU A 327 -36.35 -1.92 27.42
N LEU A 328 -35.81 -2.80 26.58
CA LEU A 328 -35.10 -4.01 27.02
C LEU A 328 -33.79 -3.67 27.74
N LEU A 329 -33.05 -2.67 27.25
CA LEU A 329 -31.86 -2.13 27.88
C LEU A 329 -32.21 -1.46 29.22
N THR A 330 -33.30 -0.70 29.28
CA THR A 330 -33.78 -0.06 30.51
C THR A 330 -34.22 -1.11 31.55
N ILE A 331 -34.92 -2.15 31.14
CA ILE A 331 -35.28 -3.29 32.01
C ILE A 331 -34.03 -4.04 32.47
N SER A 332 -33.03 -4.20 31.62
CA SER A 332 -31.78 -4.89 31.97
C SER A 332 -30.93 -4.08 32.95
N ILE A 333 -30.80 -2.77 32.72
CA ILE A 333 -30.10 -1.85 33.63
C ILE A 333 -30.86 -1.75 34.95
N ALA A 334 -32.19 -1.57 34.94
CA ALA A 334 -33.00 -1.57 36.15
C ALA A 334 -32.95 -2.91 36.90
N GLY A 335 -32.90 -4.03 36.16
CA GLY A 335 -32.71 -5.38 36.72
C GLY A 335 -31.35 -5.51 37.42
N MET A 336 -30.27 -5.06 36.77
CA MET A 336 -28.94 -5.06 37.37
C MET A 336 -28.84 -4.10 38.57
N ASP A 337 -29.50 -2.94 38.52
CA ASP A 337 -29.51 -1.96 39.61
C ASP A 337 -30.41 -2.41 40.79
N SER A 338 -31.45 -3.21 40.53
CA SER A 338 -32.25 -3.90 41.57
C SER A 338 -31.47 -5.00 42.30
N LEU A 339 -30.39 -5.48 41.69
CA LEU A 339 -29.40 -6.36 42.31
C LEU A 339 -28.20 -5.54 42.80
N ASN A 340 -28.46 -4.40 43.44
CA ASN A 340 -27.42 -3.61 44.08
C ASN A 340 -26.71 -4.48 45.14
N PRO A 341 -25.43 -4.84 44.93
CA PRO A 341 -24.72 -5.76 45.82
C PRO A 341 -24.64 -5.22 47.25
N CYS A 342 -24.72 -3.90 47.43
CA CYS A 342 -24.76 -3.26 48.74
C CYS A 342 -26.08 -3.50 49.47
N ALA A 343 -27.23 -3.47 48.79
CA ALA A 343 -28.54 -3.69 49.40
C ALA A 343 -28.76 -5.17 49.76
N PHE A 344 -28.31 -6.09 48.90
CA PHE A 344 -28.40 -7.53 49.14
C PHE A 344 -27.49 -7.98 50.30
N TYR A 345 -26.29 -7.39 50.43
CA TYR A 345 -25.40 -7.65 51.56
C TYR A 345 -26.01 -7.18 52.89
N ILE A 346 -26.62 -5.99 52.92
CA ILE A 346 -27.29 -5.49 54.12
C ILE A 346 -28.49 -6.38 54.50
N LEU A 347 -29.29 -6.80 53.52
CA LEU A 347 -30.46 -7.65 53.78
C LEU A 347 -30.08 -9.03 54.30
N THR A 348 -29.05 -9.67 53.70
CA THR A 348 -28.55 -10.98 54.17
C THR A 348 -27.88 -10.87 55.54
N PHE A 349 -27.17 -9.78 55.82
CA PHE A 349 -26.60 -9.49 57.13
C PHE A 349 -27.67 -9.29 58.20
N LEU A 350 -28.70 -8.47 57.93
CA LEU A 350 -29.82 -8.25 58.84
C LEU A 350 -30.64 -9.53 59.08
N LEU A 351 -30.87 -10.33 58.05
CA LEU A 351 -31.54 -11.63 58.17
C LEU A 351 -30.71 -12.59 59.05
N SER A 352 -29.40 -12.59 58.89
CA SER A 352 -28.49 -13.40 59.73
C SER A 352 -28.55 -12.98 61.20
N ILE A 353 -28.64 -11.68 61.49
CA ILE A 353 -28.83 -11.15 62.85
C ILE A 353 -30.19 -11.54 63.41
N LEU A 354 -31.27 -11.46 62.62
CA LEU A 354 -32.62 -11.83 63.06
C LEU A 354 -32.72 -13.33 63.35
N LEU A 355 -32.12 -14.18 62.51
CA LEU A 355 -32.05 -15.63 62.75
C LEU A 355 -31.19 -15.94 63.98
N TYR A 356 -30.08 -15.23 64.18
CA TYR A 356 -29.25 -15.37 65.37
C TYR A 356 -29.95 -14.92 66.66
N ALA A 357 -30.71 -13.83 66.62
CA ALA A 357 -31.48 -13.32 67.74
C ALA A 357 -32.70 -14.21 68.06
N GLY A 358 -33.35 -14.77 67.03
CA GLY A 358 -34.44 -15.75 67.18
C GLY A 358 -33.98 -17.11 67.68
N SER A 359 -32.71 -17.46 67.48
CA SER A 359 -32.08 -18.69 68.02
C SER A 359 -31.71 -18.59 69.50
N ARG A 360 -31.85 -17.42 70.15
CA ARG A 360 -31.61 -17.23 71.59
C ARG A 360 -32.90 -17.02 72.39
N LYS A 361 -33.94 -17.81 72.09
CA LYS A 361 -35.08 -18.02 72.99
C LYS A 361 -35.20 -19.49 73.34
#